data_AF-A0A7K2E0Z5-F1
#
_entry.id   AF-A0A7K2E0Z5-F1
#
_cell.length_a   1.000
_cell.length_b   1.000
_cell.length_c   1.000
_cell.angle_alpha   90.00
_cell.angle_beta   90.00
_cell.angle_gamma   90.00
#
_symmetry.space_group_name_H-M   'P 1'
#
loop_
_entity.id
_entity.type
_entity.pdbx_description
1 polymer ?
#
loop_
_entity_poly.entity_id
_entity_poly.type
_entity_poly.pdbx_seq_one_letter_code
_entity_poly.pdbx_strand_id
1 'polypeptide(L)'
;PAPAASSRDDSGCLPPKTNPRFRGPGRRQISGRFRVSATQNQPEISGTAGDHTRFPLTGARLDFTPPQPIPLYLAARGPRMMSLAGELADGLITHSLSLPFIEHVVERVELGAQRAQAATADTAAPRQPSDCSIAVWLEIFLHDDLAHARDVLRPRCRYMVGGEFDPSMIPLYGLDPAAVMKVRQAVRANDPKAHELITDDMVDAFSICGSVDRAGDRIDALRSAGVSEVILSFGPAISEHEIAEVGEAMLSFLNR
;
A
#
# COMPACT_ATOMS: atom_id res chain seq x y z
N PRO A 1 -13.26 37.55 -47.44
CA PRO A 1 -13.28 38.97 -47.02
C PRO A 1 -13.55 39.09 -45.51
N ALA A 2 -12.51 39.35 -44.72
CA ALA A 2 -12.66 39.83 -43.35
C ALA A 2 -12.67 41.37 -43.34
N PRO A 3 -13.33 41.98 -42.36
CA PRO A 3 -12.67 43.00 -41.51
C PRO A 3 -12.99 42.76 -40.02
N ALA A 4 -12.02 42.74 -39.09
CA ALA A 4 -11.24 43.82 -38.48
C ALA A 4 -11.83 44.34 -37.14
N ALA A 5 -11.18 43.88 -36.06
CA ALA A 5 -10.85 44.45 -34.75
C ALA A 5 -11.70 45.56 -34.08
N SER A 6 -11.94 45.38 -32.77
CA SER A 6 -11.86 46.47 -31.78
C SER A 6 -11.29 45.98 -30.45
N SER A 7 -10.50 46.85 -29.82
CA SER A 7 -9.58 46.67 -28.69
C SER A 7 -10.18 47.06 -27.32
N ARG A 8 -9.62 46.51 -26.23
CA ARG A 8 -9.45 47.02 -24.83
C ARG A 8 -9.30 45.80 -23.90
N ASP A 9 -8.49 45.71 -22.86
CA ASP A 9 -7.59 46.63 -22.15
C ASP A 9 -6.51 45.78 -21.46
N ASP A 10 -5.29 46.30 -21.40
CA ASP A 10 -4.13 45.73 -20.71
C ASP A 10 -3.99 46.47 -19.37
N SER A 11 -4.13 45.77 -18.24
CA SER A 11 -3.63 46.29 -16.96
C SER A 11 -3.34 45.17 -15.94
N GLY A 12 -2.04 44.99 -15.68
CA GLY A 12 -1.53 44.71 -14.35
C GLY A 12 -1.46 43.24 -13.90
N CYS A 13 -0.38 42.55 -14.24
CA CYS A 13 0.22 41.57 -13.33
C CYS A 13 1.75 41.52 -13.51
N LEU A 14 2.46 41.81 -12.42
CA LEU A 14 3.91 41.90 -12.30
C LEU A 14 4.62 40.58 -12.66
N PRO A 15 5.83 40.62 -13.25
CA PRO A 15 6.57 39.41 -13.54
C PRO A 15 7.08 38.75 -12.24
N PRO A 16 6.97 37.42 -12.08
CA PRO A 16 7.59 36.75 -10.94
C PRO A 16 9.12 36.81 -11.06
N LYS A 17 9.72 37.23 -9.94
CA LYS A 17 11.16 37.38 -9.72
C LYS A 17 11.92 36.10 -10.07
N THR A 18 12.98 36.25 -10.85
CA THR A 18 13.98 35.22 -11.12
C THR A 18 14.81 34.92 -9.88
N ASN A 19 14.89 33.65 -9.47
CA ASN A 19 15.99 33.13 -8.64
C ASN A 19 16.10 31.60 -8.77
N PRO A 20 17.22 30.98 -8.37
CA PRO A 20 18.25 30.49 -9.29
C PRO A 20 18.05 29.02 -9.71
N ARG A 21 18.60 28.72 -10.89
CA ARG A 21 18.61 27.39 -11.53
C ARG A 21 19.20 26.32 -10.60
N PHE A 22 18.36 25.44 -10.05
CA PHE A 22 18.82 24.16 -9.54
C PHE A 22 19.06 23.21 -10.72
N ARG A 23 20.32 23.05 -11.12
CA ARG A 23 20.74 21.96 -12.02
C ARG A 23 20.94 20.69 -11.18
N GLY A 24 19.88 19.92 -11.00
CA GLY A 24 19.93 18.54 -10.51
C GLY A 24 20.23 17.54 -11.65
N PRO A 25 20.77 16.34 -11.34
CA PRO A 25 21.39 15.47 -12.32
C PRO A 25 20.35 14.82 -13.26
N GLY A 26 20.75 14.67 -14.53
CA GLY A 26 20.26 13.69 -15.50
C GLY A 26 18.76 13.40 -15.52
N ARG A 27 18.07 13.89 -16.55
CA ARG A 27 16.74 13.41 -16.96
C ARG A 27 16.72 11.87 -16.95
N ARG A 28 16.06 11.26 -15.95
CA ARG A 28 15.58 9.89 -16.09
C ARG A 28 14.37 9.95 -17.01
N GLN A 29 14.62 9.84 -18.30
CA GLN A 29 13.59 9.39 -19.21
C GLN A 29 13.25 7.97 -18.77
N ILE A 30 12.11 7.78 -18.13
CA ILE A 30 11.60 6.45 -17.83
C ILE A 30 11.16 5.85 -19.18
N SER A 31 12.13 5.40 -19.98
CA SER A 31 11.86 4.49 -21.09
C SER A 31 11.69 3.08 -20.52
N GLY A 32 10.74 2.94 -19.60
CA GLY A 32 10.27 1.64 -19.14
C GLY A 32 9.13 1.21 -20.05
N ARG A 33 9.13 -0.04 -20.51
CA ARG A 33 7.89 -0.68 -20.96
C ARG A 33 6.97 -0.77 -19.73
N PHE A 34 6.14 0.24 -19.52
CA PHE A 34 5.13 0.20 -18.48
C PHE A 34 4.14 -0.92 -18.82
N ARG A 35 4.10 -1.94 -17.96
CA ARG A 35 3.08 -2.98 -18.01
C ARG A 35 1.85 -2.44 -17.30
N VAL A 36 1.00 -1.74 -18.03
CA VAL A 36 -0.33 -1.37 -17.55
C VAL A 36 -1.26 -2.55 -17.82
N SER A 37 -1.52 -3.36 -16.80
CA SER A 37 -2.61 -4.35 -16.83
C SER A 37 -3.87 -3.68 -16.29
N ALA A 38 -4.70 -3.15 -17.19
CA ALA A 38 -6.06 -2.77 -16.84
C ALA A 38 -6.93 -4.02 -16.95
N THR A 39 -7.30 -4.60 -15.81
CA THR A 39 -8.38 -5.60 -15.78
C THR A 39 -9.68 -4.83 -15.88
N GLN A 40 -10.30 -4.82 -17.05
CA GLN A 40 -11.65 -4.29 -17.18
C GLN A 40 -12.58 -5.22 -16.39
N ASN A 41 -13.28 -4.67 -15.38
CA ASN A 41 -14.24 -5.40 -14.57
C ASN A 41 -15.26 -6.12 -15.46
N GLN A 42 -15.02 -7.42 -15.69
CA GLN A 42 -15.99 -8.38 -16.16
C GLN A 42 -16.27 -9.34 -14.99
N PRO A 43 -17.55 -9.69 -14.72
CA PRO A 43 -17.99 -10.30 -13.46
C PRO A 43 -17.66 -11.80 -13.29
N GLU A 44 -16.54 -12.29 -13.83
CA GLU A 44 -16.13 -13.69 -13.66
C GLU A 44 -14.66 -13.79 -13.23
N ILE A 45 -14.42 -13.65 -11.92
CA ILE A 45 -13.16 -14.09 -11.31
C ILE A 45 -13.34 -15.55 -10.91
N SER A 46 -13.27 -16.45 -11.89
CA SER A 46 -12.91 -17.85 -11.65
C SER A 46 -11.43 -18.01 -12.00
N GLY A 47 -10.65 -18.56 -11.06
CA GLY A 47 -9.22 -18.74 -11.20
C GLY A 47 -8.89 -19.74 -12.31
N THR A 48 -8.70 -19.23 -13.52
CA THR A 48 -7.86 -19.83 -14.56
C THR A 48 -6.85 -18.76 -14.99
N ALA A 49 -5.68 -19.15 -15.49
CA ALA A 49 -4.72 -18.22 -16.09
C ALA A 49 -5.41 -17.54 -17.29
N GLY A 50 -6.07 -16.42 -17.02
CA GLY A 50 -6.93 -15.74 -17.99
C GLY A 50 -6.12 -15.26 -19.18
N ASP A 51 -6.71 -15.37 -20.36
CA ASP A 51 -6.14 -14.88 -21.60
C ASP A 51 -6.00 -13.35 -21.52
N HIS A 52 -4.84 -12.87 -21.09
CA HIS A 52 -4.60 -11.45 -20.95
C HIS A 52 -4.36 -10.84 -22.33
N THR A 53 -5.36 -10.16 -22.88
CA THR A 53 -5.17 -9.38 -24.10
C THR A 53 -4.21 -8.23 -23.81
N ARG A 54 -3.03 -8.29 -24.45
CA ARG A 54 -2.08 -7.17 -24.41
C ARG A 54 -2.53 -6.14 -25.42
N PHE A 55 -2.72 -4.90 -24.98
CA PHE A 55 -2.99 -3.78 -25.86
C PHE A 55 -1.65 -3.08 -26.18
N PRO A 56 -1.05 -3.33 -27.36
CA PRO A 56 0.16 -2.62 -27.75
C PRO A 56 -0.17 -1.15 -27.95
N LEU A 57 0.42 -0.29 -27.13
CA LEU A 57 0.38 1.15 -27.32
C LEU A 57 1.73 1.61 -27.87
N THR A 58 1.71 2.26 -29.02
CA THR A 58 2.91 2.83 -29.65
C THR A 58 2.83 4.34 -29.57
N GLY A 59 3.80 4.97 -28.88
CA GLY A 59 3.90 6.42 -28.79
C GLY A 59 2.85 7.12 -27.91
N ALA A 60 2.07 6.35 -27.13
CA ALA A 60 1.16 6.91 -26.15
C ALA A 60 1.95 7.68 -25.08
N ARG A 61 1.50 8.91 -24.82
CA ARG A 61 2.08 9.82 -23.82
C ARG A 61 0.96 10.66 -23.22
N LEU A 62 1.17 11.13 -22.00
CA LEU A 62 0.32 12.17 -21.43
C LEU A 62 0.43 13.44 -22.29
N ASP A 63 -0.67 14.15 -22.42
CA ASP A 63 -0.76 15.47 -23.09
C ASP A 63 -0.22 16.60 -22.20
N PHE A 64 0.04 16.31 -20.92
CA PHE A 64 0.73 17.18 -19.98
C PHE A 64 1.97 16.52 -19.37
N THR A 65 2.86 17.33 -18.81
CA THR A 65 3.97 16.85 -17.97
C THR A 65 3.54 16.93 -16.51
N PRO A 66 3.53 15.83 -15.75
CA PRO A 66 3.27 15.87 -14.31
C PRO A 66 4.22 16.87 -13.63
N PRO A 67 3.72 17.71 -12.71
CA PRO A 67 4.55 18.73 -12.04
C PRO A 67 5.66 18.11 -11.18
N GLN A 68 5.49 16.86 -10.79
CA GLN A 68 6.45 16.06 -10.03
C GLN A 68 6.37 14.58 -10.46
N PRO A 69 7.43 13.79 -10.22
CA PRO A 69 7.37 12.34 -10.38
C PRO A 69 6.22 11.75 -9.56
N ILE A 70 5.51 10.77 -10.12
CA ILE A 70 4.42 10.07 -9.45
C ILE A 70 5.02 8.81 -8.78
N PRO A 71 4.98 8.69 -7.44
CA PRO A 71 5.50 7.51 -6.76
C PRO A 71 4.75 6.23 -7.17
N LEU A 72 5.49 5.17 -7.46
CA LEU A 72 4.94 3.86 -7.79
C LEU A 72 4.91 2.98 -6.54
N TYR A 73 3.70 2.68 -6.05
CA TYR A 73 3.49 1.70 -4.99
C TYR A 73 3.01 0.37 -5.56
N LEU A 74 3.59 -0.74 -5.08
CA LEU A 74 3.12 -2.09 -5.39
C LEU A 74 2.48 -2.73 -4.16
N ALA A 75 1.23 -3.18 -4.28
CA ALA A 75 0.61 -4.02 -3.26
C ALA A 75 1.10 -5.47 -3.41
N ALA A 76 1.66 -6.04 -2.35
CA ALA A 76 2.18 -7.40 -2.41
C ALA A 76 1.98 -8.20 -1.11
N ARG A 77 1.68 -9.49 -1.31
CA ARG A 77 1.56 -10.50 -0.24
C ARG A 77 2.55 -11.65 -0.38
N GLY A 78 2.95 -11.98 -1.61
CA GLY A 78 3.88 -13.08 -1.89
C GLY A 78 5.33 -12.60 -2.02
N PRO A 79 6.31 -13.46 -1.69
CA PRO A 79 7.73 -13.08 -1.61
C PRO A 79 8.28 -12.56 -2.94
N ARG A 80 7.84 -13.11 -4.08
CA ARG A 80 8.27 -12.65 -5.41
C ARG A 80 7.82 -11.23 -5.72
N MET A 81 6.60 -10.87 -5.30
CA MET A 81 6.05 -9.54 -5.52
C MET A 81 6.69 -8.51 -4.58
N MET A 82 7.02 -8.90 -3.35
CA MET A 82 7.77 -8.06 -2.42
C MET A 82 9.18 -7.75 -2.96
N SER A 83 9.90 -8.76 -3.46
CA SER A 83 11.19 -8.50 -4.13
C SER A 83 11.04 -7.67 -5.40
N LEU A 84 9.95 -7.83 -6.16
CA LEU A 84 9.70 -6.96 -7.32
C LEU A 84 9.48 -5.50 -6.90
N ALA A 85 8.82 -5.26 -5.76
CA ALA A 85 8.67 -3.92 -5.21
C ALA A 85 10.01 -3.31 -4.83
N GLY A 86 10.87 -4.06 -4.12
CA GLY A 86 12.24 -3.61 -3.83
C GLY A 86 13.08 -3.33 -5.08
N GLU A 87 12.83 -4.04 -6.19
CA GLU A 87 13.54 -3.85 -7.44
C GLU A 87 13.09 -2.61 -8.23
N LEU A 88 11.78 -2.29 -8.22
CA LEU A 88 11.20 -1.34 -9.19
C LEU A 88 10.36 -0.20 -8.59
N ALA A 89 9.84 -0.34 -7.37
CA ALA A 89 8.76 0.50 -6.84
C ALA A 89 9.23 1.42 -5.72
N ASP A 90 8.77 2.67 -5.74
CA ASP A 90 9.06 3.65 -4.67
C ASP A 90 8.43 3.26 -3.32
N GLY A 91 7.45 2.35 -3.33
CA GLY A 91 6.93 1.75 -2.12
C GLY A 91 6.23 0.41 -2.29
N LEU A 92 6.08 -0.28 -1.17
CA LEU A 92 5.39 -1.56 -1.02
C LEU A 92 4.22 -1.39 -0.05
N ILE A 93 3.01 -1.75 -0.48
CA ILE A 93 1.85 -1.88 0.40
C ILE A 93 1.69 -3.35 0.79
N THR A 94 1.72 -3.63 2.08
CA THR A 94 1.46 -4.96 2.63
C THR A 94 0.45 -4.91 3.78
N HIS A 95 0.20 -6.04 4.43
CA HIS A 95 -0.83 -6.19 5.45
C HIS A 95 -0.35 -7.21 6.49
N SER A 96 -0.09 -6.78 7.72
CA SER A 96 -0.01 -7.58 8.96
C SER A 96 0.70 -6.79 10.05
N LEU A 97 0.39 -7.10 11.31
CA LEU A 97 1.10 -6.65 12.49
C LEU A 97 2.20 -7.62 12.97
N SER A 98 2.31 -8.80 12.36
CA SER A 98 3.27 -9.81 12.79
C SER A 98 4.71 -9.38 12.46
N LEU A 99 5.55 -9.21 13.50
CA LEU A 99 6.95 -8.82 13.31
C LEU A 99 7.75 -9.81 12.46
N PRO A 100 7.63 -11.15 12.61
CA PRO A 100 8.27 -12.09 11.69
C PRO A 100 7.87 -11.89 10.22
N PHE A 101 6.63 -11.48 9.96
CA PHE A 101 6.19 -11.16 8.60
C PHE A 101 6.82 -9.85 8.10
N ILE A 102 6.90 -8.83 8.95
CA ILE A 102 7.53 -7.55 8.59
C ILE A 102 9.03 -7.73 8.32
N GLU A 103 9.74 -8.49 9.15
CA GLU A 103 11.14 -8.85 8.92
C GLU A 103 11.31 -9.56 7.57
N HIS A 104 10.42 -10.49 7.24
CA HIS A 104 10.39 -11.13 5.93
C HIS A 104 10.17 -10.13 4.79
N VAL A 105 9.27 -9.17 4.97
CA VAL A 105 9.00 -8.12 3.99
C VAL A 105 10.26 -7.30 3.72
N VAL A 106 10.94 -6.84 4.78
CA VAL A 106 12.19 -6.07 4.67
C VAL A 106 13.25 -6.88 3.92
N GLU A 107 13.49 -8.13 4.30
CA GLU A 107 14.44 -9.03 3.63
C GLU A 107 14.12 -9.17 2.13
N ARG A 108 12.85 -9.31 1.77
CA ARG A 108 12.43 -9.44 0.37
C ARG A 108 12.64 -8.15 -0.41
N VAL A 109 12.36 -7.00 0.18
CA VAL A 109 12.61 -5.67 -0.42
C VAL A 109 14.11 -5.47 -0.65
N GLU A 110 14.94 -5.79 0.34
CA GLU A 110 16.40 -5.72 0.22
C GLU A 110 16.92 -6.59 -0.92
N LEU A 111 16.44 -7.83 -1.02
CA LEU A 111 16.79 -8.72 -2.13
C LEU A 111 16.40 -8.14 -3.50
N GLY A 112 15.25 -7.46 -3.57
CA GLY A 112 14.81 -6.74 -4.76
C GLY A 112 15.76 -5.61 -5.15
N ALA A 113 16.13 -4.77 -4.18
CA ALA A 113 17.06 -3.68 -4.39
C ALA A 113 18.43 -4.20 -4.85
N GLN A 114 18.97 -5.25 -4.23
CA GLN A 114 20.24 -5.89 -4.63
C GLN A 114 20.21 -6.38 -6.08
N ARG A 115 19.09 -6.95 -6.54
CA ARG A 115 18.93 -7.36 -7.95
C ARG A 115 18.98 -6.17 -8.90
N ALA A 116 18.30 -5.08 -8.55
CA ALA A 116 18.34 -3.85 -9.33
C ALA A 116 19.77 -3.26 -9.39
N GLN A 117 20.50 -3.27 -8.27
CA GLN A 117 21.89 -2.83 -8.21
C GLN A 117 22.79 -3.66 -9.14
N ALA A 118 22.70 -4.99 -9.06
CA ALA A 118 23.49 -5.90 -9.90
C ALA A 118 23.20 -5.70 -11.40
N ALA A 119 21.95 -5.36 -11.77
CA ALA A 119 21.55 -5.11 -13.14
C ALA A 119 21.99 -3.73 -13.68
N THR A 120 22.33 -2.77 -12.81
CA THR A 120 22.59 -1.36 -13.19
C THR A 120 23.98 -0.85 -12.82
N ALA A 121 24.88 -1.75 -12.41
CA ALA A 121 26.21 -1.46 -11.86
C ALA A 121 27.06 -0.44 -12.66
N ASP A 122 26.86 -0.35 -13.98
CA ASP A 122 27.66 0.52 -14.86
C ASP A 122 26.96 1.82 -15.32
N THR A 123 25.70 2.11 -14.94
CA THR A 123 24.91 3.15 -15.63
C THR A 123 24.03 4.07 -14.77
N ALA A 124 23.84 3.79 -13.48
CA ALA A 124 23.02 4.63 -12.60
C ALA A 124 23.49 4.60 -11.14
N ALA A 125 23.01 5.55 -10.33
CA ALA A 125 23.14 5.46 -8.88
C ALA A 125 22.45 4.17 -8.39
N PRO A 126 23.14 3.30 -7.62
CA PRO A 126 22.63 2.00 -7.22
C PRO A 126 21.39 2.16 -6.33
N ARG A 127 20.29 1.51 -6.70
CA ARG A 127 19.04 1.49 -5.94
C ARG A 127 19.27 0.94 -4.54
N GLN A 128 18.94 1.69 -3.50
CA GLN A 128 19.05 1.23 -2.12
C GLN A 128 17.74 0.61 -1.63
N PRO A 129 17.77 -0.29 -0.64
CA PRO A 129 16.54 -0.78 0.00
C PRO A 129 15.65 0.37 0.53
N SER A 130 16.27 1.45 1.02
CA SER A 130 15.58 2.66 1.48
C SER A 130 14.87 3.45 0.38
N ASP A 131 15.10 3.14 -0.90
CA ASP A 131 14.38 3.74 -2.02
C ASP A 131 12.97 3.11 -2.21
N CYS A 132 12.59 2.15 -1.36
CA CYS A 132 11.28 1.53 -1.32
C CYS A 132 10.68 1.69 0.09
N SER A 133 9.72 2.60 0.25
CA SER A 133 8.96 2.76 1.49
C SER A 133 8.13 1.51 1.77
N ILE A 134 8.09 1.05 3.02
CA ILE A 134 7.20 -0.04 3.43
C ILE A 134 5.98 0.55 4.11
N ALA A 135 4.81 0.37 3.50
CA ALA A 135 3.52 0.79 4.02
C ALA A 135 2.70 -0.44 4.44
N VAL A 136 2.16 -0.43 5.66
CA VAL A 136 1.27 -1.48 6.16
C VAL A 136 -0.15 -0.95 6.23
N TRP A 137 -1.06 -1.60 5.51
CA TRP A 137 -2.49 -1.33 5.52
C TRP A 137 -3.19 -2.17 6.58
N LEU A 138 -3.87 -1.51 7.53
CA LEU A 138 -4.45 -2.14 8.71
C LEU A 138 -5.84 -1.58 9.01
N GLU A 139 -6.73 -2.45 9.47
CA GLU A 139 -7.98 -2.01 10.06
C GLU A 139 -7.71 -1.44 11.45
N ILE A 140 -8.40 -0.35 11.81
CA ILE A 140 -8.29 0.25 13.14
C ILE A 140 -9.64 0.41 13.83
N PHE A 141 -9.67 0.18 15.14
CA PHE A 141 -10.78 0.56 16.02
C PHE A 141 -10.27 0.78 17.45
N LEU A 142 -10.30 2.02 17.92
CA LEU A 142 -9.83 2.39 19.25
C LEU A 142 -10.97 2.32 20.26
N HIS A 143 -10.75 1.59 21.36
CA HIS A 143 -11.72 1.45 22.44
C HIS A 143 -11.03 0.86 23.69
N ASP A 144 -11.41 1.29 24.89
CA ASP A 144 -10.77 0.83 26.13
C ASP A 144 -11.04 -0.65 26.43
N ASP A 145 -12.23 -1.15 26.06
CA ASP A 145 -12.52 -2.59 26.06
C ASP A 145 -11.98 -3.25 24.78
N LEU A 146 -10.90 -4.01 24.95
CA LEU A 146 -10.25 -4.76 23.88
C LEU A 146 -11.14 -5.86 23.29
N ALA A 147 -11.96 -6.54 24.09
CA ALA A 147 -12.84 -7.60 23.59
C ALA A 147 -13.90 -7.00 22.67
N HIS A 148 -14.51 -5.90 23.09
CA HIS A 148 -15.42 -5.13 22.25
C HIS A 148 -14.75 -4.68 20.94
N ALA A 149 -13.53 -4.14 21.03
CA ALA A 149 -12.79 -3.68 19.85
C ALA A 149 -12.53 -4.80 18.84
N ARG A 150 -12.17 -6.00 19.33
CA ARG A 150 -11.96 -7.18 18.47
C ARG A 150 -13.25 -7.61 17.80
N ASP A 151 -14.36 -7.63 18.52
CA ASP A 151 -15.66 -8.04 17.97
C ASP A 151 -16.15 -7.11 16.86
N VAL A 152 -15.88 -5.81 16.97
CA VAL A 152 -16.17 -4.84 15.91
C VAL A 152 -15.34 -5.13 14.64
N LEU A 153 -14.08 -5.53 14.79
CA LEU A 153 -13.17 -5.80 13.66
C LEU A 153 -13.27 -7.21 13.09
N ARG A 154 -13.81 -8.17 13.84
CA ARG A 154 -13.90 -9.58 13.47
C ARG A 154 -14.55 -9.81 12.09
N PRO A 155 -15.70 -9.17 11.74
CA PRO A 155 -16.33 -9.35 10.43
C PRO A 155 -15.50 -8.79 9.27
N ARG A 156 -14.62 -7.81 9.53
CA ARG A 156 -13.75 -7.15 8.54
C ARG A 156 -12.51 -8.00 8.24
N CYS A 157 -11.98 -8.68 9.26
CA CYS A 157 -10.80 -9.54 9.12
C CYS A 157 -11.03 -10.78 8.25
N ARG A 158 -12.29 -11.17 7.99
CA ARG A 158 -12.61 -12.39 7.24
C ARG A 158 -11.91 -12.50 5.90
N TYR A 159 -11.83 -11.40 5.14
CA TYR A 159 -11.21 -11.41 3.81
C TYR A 159 -9.69 -11.33 3.86
N MET A 160 -9.13 -10.71 4.89
CA MET A 160 -7.69 -10.68 5.11
C MET A 160 -7.17 -12.08 5.45
N VAL A 161 -7.84 -12.75 6.40
CA VAL A 161 -7.49 -14.11 6.84
C VAL A 161 -7.84 -15.15 5.76
N GLY A 162 -9.08 -15.11 5.24
CA GLY A 162 -9.60 -16.09 4.30
C GLY A 162 -9.19 -15.83 2.84
N GLY A 163 -8.41 -14.80 2.56
CA GLY A 163 -7.96 -14.45 1.22
C GLY A 163 -7.00 -15.47 0.62
N GLU A 164 -6.81 -15.41 -0.70
CA GLU A 164 -5.92 -16.33 -1.42
C GLU A 164 -4.47 -15.87 -1.31
N PHE A 165 -3.67 -16.53 -0.49
CA PHE A 165 -2.23 -16.33 -0.43
C PHE A 165 -1.53 -17.67 -0.16
N ASP A 166 -0.23 -17.70 -0.45
CA ASP A 166 0.61 -18.89 -0.29
C ASP A 166 0.54 -19.40 1.16
N PRO A 167 0.09 -20.65 1.39
CA PRO A 167 -0.04 -21.21 2.74
C PRO A 167 1.26 -21.22 3.55
N SER A 168 2.42 -21.22 2.89
CA SER A 168 3.72 -21.14 3.58
C SER A 168 3.95 -19.81 4.31
N MET A 169 3.16 -18.77 3.99
CA MET A 169 3.20 -17.49 4.69
C MET A 169 2.41 -17.49 6.01
N ILE A 170 1.51 -18.47 6.22
CA ILE A 170 0.63 -18.49 7.41
C ILE A 170 1.40 -18.45 8.73
N PRO A 171 2.47 -19.26 8.91
CA PRO A 171 3.26 -19.20 10.13
C PRO A 171 3.94 -17.85 10.35
N LEU A 172 4.29 -17.11 9.28
CA LEU A 172 4.88 -15.78 9.41
C LEU A 172 3.88 -14.76 9.97
N TYR A 173 2.58 -14.96 9.76
CA TYR A 173 1.54 -14.15 10.40
C TYR A 173 1.31 -14.54 11.88
N GLY A 174 1.99 -15.57 12.38
CA GLY A 174 1.78 -16.09 13.74
C GLY A 174 0.47 -16.86 13.90
N LEU A 175 -0.09 -17.38 12.80
CA LEU A 175 -1.40 -18.04 12.79
C LEU A 175 -1.28 -19.55 12.57
N ASP A 176 -2.29 -20.29 13.03
CA ASP A 176 -2.46 -21.72 12.75
C ASP A 176 -2.95 -21.95 11.31
N PRO A 177 -2.19 -22.68 10.47
CA PRO A 177 -2.63 -23.05 9.13
C PRO A 177 -3.99 -23.73 9.09
N ALA A 178 -4.31 -24.61 10.05
CA ALA A 178 -5.58 -25.33 10.04
C ALA A 178 -6.76 -24.38 10.29
N ALA A 179 -6.64 -23.46 11.25
CA ALA A 179 -7.63 -22.41 11.51
C ALA A 179 -7.83 -21.49 10.28
N VAL A 180 -6.74 -21.02 9.66
CA VAL A 180 -6.82 -20.17 8.45
C VAL A 180 -7.49 -20.90 7.28
N MET A 181 -7.20 -22.19 7.08
CA MET A 181 -7.85 -22.97 6.02
C MET A 181 -9.36 -23.12 6.22
N LYS A 182 -9.83 -23.28 7.46
CA LYS A 182 -11.28 -23.30 7.77
C LYS A 182 -11.95 -21.98 7.40
N VAL A 183 -11.33 -20.85 7.77
CA VAL A 183 -11.81 -19.51 7.39
C VAL A 183 -11.84 -19.36 5.87
N ARG A 184 -10.75 -19.74 5.18
CA ARG A 184 -10.66 -19.68 3.71
C ARG A 184 -11.76 -20.51 3.03
N GLN A 185 -12.07 -21.69 3.55
CA GLN A 185 -13.16 -22.52 3.04
C GLN A 185 -14.51 -21.83 3.21
N ALA A 186 -14.80 -21.28 4.39
CA ALA A 186 -16.05 -20.56 4.66
C ALA A 186 -16.20 -19.31 3.78
N VAL A 187 -15.12 -18.53 3.60
CA VAL A 187 -15.10 -17.35 2.71
C VAL A 187 -15.34 -17.74 1.25
N ARG A 188 -14.70 -18.79 0.75
CA ARG A 188 -14.93 -19.30 -0.61
C ARG A 188 -16.36 -19.79 -0.82
N ALA A 189 -16.99 -20.33 0.21
CA ALA A 189 -18.39 -20.77 0.19
C ALA A 189 -19.39 -19.60 0.33
N ASN A 190 -18.93 -18.36 0.46
CA ASN A 190 -19.75 -17.19 0.81
C ASN A 190 -20.61 -17.42 2.07
N ASP A 191 -20.06 -18.13 3.07
CA ASP A 191 -20.77 -18.40 4.32
C ASP A 191 -20.94 -17.08 5.10
N PRO A 192 -22.18 -16.63 5.38
CA PRO A 192 -22.41 -15.41 6.17
C PRO A 192 -21.83 -15.51 7.59
N LYS A 193 -21.64 -16.73 8.10
CA LYS A 193 -21.06 -17.02 9.43
C LYS A 193 -19.54 -17.18 9.41
N ALA A 194 -18.86 -16.95 8.30
CA ALA A 194 -17.39 -17.06 8.23
C ALA A 194 -16.67 -16.19 9.28
N HIS A 195 -17.29 -15.09 9.71
CA HIS A 195 -16.77 -14.22 10.77
C HIS A 195 -16.72 -14.89 12.16
N GLU A 196 -17.57 -15.89 12.42
CA GLU A 196 -17.57 -16.65 13.69
C GLU A 196 -16.31 -17.53 13.84
N LEU A 197 -15.64 -17.85 12.72
CA LEU A 197 -14.40 -18.64 12.71
C LEU A 197 -13.14 -17.81 12.96
N ILE A 198 -13.26 -16.48 12.92
CA ILE A 198 -12.13 -15.57 13.11
C ILE A 198 -11.80 -15.53 14.59
N THR A 199 -10.57 -15.90 14.96
CA THR A 199 -10.10 -15.85 16.34
C THR A 199 -9.56 -14.47 16.71
N ASP A 200 -9.33 -14.23 18.00
CA ASP A 200 -8.71 -13.00 18.48
C ASP A 200 -7.30 -12.80 17.92
N ASP A 201 -6.51 -13.87 17.81
CA ASP A 201 -5.18 -13.85 17.20
C ASP A 201 -5.24 -13.43 15.73
N MET A 202 -6.28 -13.86 15.00
CA MET A 202 -6.49 -13.45 13.62
C MET A 202 -6.84 -11.97 13.50
N VAL A 203 -7.64 -11.42 14.42
CA VAL A 203 -7.89 -9.97 14.46
C VAL A 203 -6.59 -9.23 14.78
N ASP A 204 -5.84 -9.70 15.77
CA ASP A 204 -4.60 -9.08 16.20
C ASP A 204 -3.48 -9.12 15.15
N ALA A 205 -3.47 -10.13 14.27
CA ALA A 205 -2.50 -10.24 13.18
C ALA A 205 -2.71 -9.22 12.05
N PHE A 206 -3.90 -8.64 11.91
CA PHE A 206 -4.26 -7.78 10.78
C PHE A 206 -4.91 -6.45 11.18
N SER A 207 -5.02 -6.13 12.47
CA SER A 207 -5.75 -4.96 12.92
C SER A 207 -5.20 -4.32 14.19
N ILE A 208 -5.25 -2.98 14.24
CA ILE A 208 -4.96 -2.18 15.43
C ILE A 208 -6.27 -2.00 16.21
N CYS A 209 -6.35 -2.57 17.41
CA CYS A 209 -7.53 -2.45 18.26
C CYS A 209 -7.16 -2.25 19.73
N GLY A 210 -8.09 -1.74 20.53
CA GLY A 210 -7.89 -1.49 21.96
C GLY A 210 -7.55 -0.03 22.26
N SER A 211 -6.93 0.21 23.41
CA SER A 211 -6.59 1.56 23.86
C SER A 211 -5.59 2.26 22.94
N VAL A 212 -5.54 3.60 23.03
CA VAL A 212 -4.58 4.44 22.32
C VAL A 212 -3.14 4.01 22.60
N ASP A 213 -2.81 3.68 23.86
CA ASP A 213 -1.46 3.23 24.24
C ASP A 213 -1.10 1.90 23.55
N ARG A 214 -2.02 0.92 23.52
CA ARG A 214 -1.79 -0.35 22.82
C ARG A 214 -1.60 -0.15 21.31
N ALA A 215 -2.35 0.78 20.72
CA ALA A 215 -2.19 1.13 19.31
C ALA A 215 -0.82 1.77 19.04
N GLY A 216 -0.38 2.66 19.93
CA GLY A 216 0.95 3.27 19.91
C GLY A 216 2.07 2.24 19.97
N ASP A 217 2.04 1.34 20.96
CA ASP A 217 3.04 0.27 21.13
C ASP A 217 3.19 -0.59 19.86
N ARG A 218 2.05 -0.88 19.20
CA ARG A 218 2.05 -1.65 17.94
C ARG A 218 2.66 -0.88 16.78
N ILE A 219 2.36 0.40 16.66
CA ILE A 219 2.92 1.26 15.60
C ILE A 219 4.43 1.44 15.81
N ASP A 220 4.89 1.60 17.05
CA ASP A 220 6.31 1.70 17.37
C ASP A 220 7.07 0.40 17.10
N ALA A 221 6.45 -0.74 17.35
CA ALA A 221 7.02 -2.04 17.00
C ALA A 221 7.18 -2.17 15.46
N LEU A 222 6.18 -1.77 14.68
CA LEU A 222 6.28 -1.74 13.21
C LEU A 222 7.39 -0.79 12.73
N ARG A 223 7.43 0.42 13.27
CA ARG A 223 8.45 1.43 12.95
C ARG A 223 9.85 0.88 13.22
N SER A 224 10.05 0.27 14.39
CA SER A 224 11.32 -0.34 14.79
C SER A 224 11.73 -1.51 13.87
N ALA A 225 10.75 -2.21 13.30
CA ALA A 225 10.96 -3.28 12.34
C ALA A 225 11.16 -2.80 10.88
N GLY A 226 11.20 -1.48 10.62
CA GLY A 226 11.48 -0.92 9.29
C GLY A 226 10.26 -0.53 8.48
N VAL A 227 9.06 -0.47 9.08
CA VAL A 227 7.88 0.10 8.43
C VAL A 227 7.97 1.62 8.41
N SER A 228 7.85 2.20 7.22
CA SER A 228 7.89 3.65 7.00
C SER A 228 6.54 4.31 7.19
N GLU A 229 5.46 3.61 6.83
CA GLU A 229 4.11 4.16 6.74
C GLU A 229 3.05 3.18 7.27
N VAL A 230 2.03 3.72 7.93
CA VAL A 230 0.86 2.93 8.37
C VAL A 230 -0.38 3.55 7.74
N ILE A 231 -1.11 2.75 6.97
CA ILE A 231 -2.36 3.16 6.34
C ILE A 231 -3.51 2.65 7.19
N LEU A 232 -4.24 3.58 7.80
CA LEU A 232 -5.38 3.29 8.66
C LEU A 232 -6.66 3.19 7.84
N SER A 233 -7.33 2.05 7.97
CA SER A 233 -8.59 1.76 7.29
C SER A 233 -9.75 1.71 8.27
N PHE A 234 -10.80 2.46 7.94
CA PHE A 234 -11.96 2.63 8.78
C PHE A 234 -13.19 1.94 8.19
N GLY A 235 -14.12 1.55 9.07
CA GLY A 235 -15.33 0.84 8.65
C GLY A 235 -16.28 1.76 7.88
N PRO A 236 -17.20 1.21 7.07
CA PRO A 236 -18.09 2.00 6.22
C PRO A 236 -19.08 2.91 6.98
N ALA A 237 -19.25 2.69 8.29
CA ALA A 237 -20.16 3.45 9.14
C ALA A 237 -19.47 4.52 10.00
N ILE A 238 -18.15 4.70 9.85
CA ILE A 238 -17.43 5.72 10.64
C ILE A 238 -17.78 7.12 10.15
N SER A 239 -17.89 8.07 11.07
CA SER A 239 -18.02 9.49 10.76
C SER A 239 -16.67 10.16 10.54
N GLU A 240 -16.66 11.29 9.82
CA GLU A 240 -15.46 12.13 9.68
C GLU A 240 -14.93 12.61 11.04
N HIS A 241 -15.84 12.83 12.01
CA HIS A 241 -15.48 13.23 13.36
C HIS A 241 -14.68 12.15 14.09
N GLU A 242 -15.15 10.89 14.05
CA GLU A 242 -14.42 9.76 14.65
C GLU A 242 -13.07 9.51 13.96
N ILE A 243 -12.99 9.69 12.63
CA ILE A 243 -11.71 9.63 11.90
C ILE A 243 -10.75 10.71 12.44
N ALA A 244 -11.23 11.93 12.64
CA ALA A 244 -10.43 13.02 13.18
C ALA A 244 -9.97 12.73 14.62
N GLU A 245 -10.83 12.18 15.48
CA GLU A 245 -10.47 11.79 16.84
C GLU A 245 -9.37 10.72 16.88
N VAL A 246 -9.47 9.69 16.03
CA VAL A 246 -8.40 8.70 15.87
C VAL A 246 -7.12 9.36 15.37
N GLY A 247 -7.23 10.28 14.41
CA GLY A 247 -6.10 11.05 13.89
C GLY A 247 -5.38 11.85 14.97
N GLU A 248 -6.11 12.63 15.77
CA GLU A 248 -5.54 13.41 16.88
C GLU A 248 -4.91 12.51 17.95
N ALA A 249 -5.58 11.43 18.33
CA ALA A 249 -5.04 10.46 19.28
C ALA A 249 -3.71 9.86 18.80
N MET A 250 -3.63 9.45 17.54
CA MET A 250 -2.42 8.87 16.95
C MET A 250 -1.31 9.90 16.71
N LEU A 251 -1.64 11.12 16.27
CA LEU A 251 -0.66 12.20 16.10
C LEU A 251 -0.04 12.63 17.43
N SER A 252 -0.83 12.63 18.51
CA SER A 252 -0.31 12.92 19.86
C SER A 252 0.74 11.90 20.31
N PHE A 253 0.67 10.67 19.79
CA PHE A 253 1.62 9.61 20.08
C PHE A 253 2.87 9.73 19.20
N LEU A 254 2.73 10.00 17.90
CA LEU A 254 3.85 10.13 16.95
C LEU A 254 4.80 11.30 17.27
N ASN A 255 4.32 12.29 18.02
CA ASN A 255 5.09 13.46 18.45
C ASN A 255 5.79 13.31 19.82
N ARG A 256 5.71 12.13 20.46
CA ARG A 256 6.46 11.78 21.68
C ARG A 256 7.88 11.33 21.32
#